data_AF-A0AAX0Z9M3-F1
#
_entry.id   AF-A0AAX0Z9M3-F1
#
_cell.length_a   1.000
_cell.length_b   1.000
_cell.length_c   1.000
_cell.angle_alpha   90.00
_cell.angle_beta   90.00
_cell.angle_gamma   90.00
#
_symmetry.space_group_name_H-M   'P 1'
#
loop_
_entity.id
_entity.type
_entity.pdbx_description
1 polymer ?
#
loop_
_entity_poly.entity_id
_entity_poly.type
_entity_poly.pdbx_seq_one_letter_code
_entity_poly.pdbx_strand_id
1 'polypeptide(L)'
;MDGQIFIRLRHRIKTGIDQLIYLEDIAQITGDEFAVQKLSKMPVYHVSKKDRHIVVLDIMHVVKTIKKTWPDIDIQTVGGSEAIVEIDTGKRQLSPVLFVFVWLLLFVGAALAIMNFHEDVSMRLVHIRLYEMITGKTVEHPYLLQIPYSFGLGFGMILFFNHVFKKRLNEEPSPLEVEMFKYQLDLDHYVALNENKETLKDIHDR
;
A
#
# COMPACT_ATOMS: atom_id res chain seq x y z
N MET A 1 5.80 -40.16 17.00
CA MET A 1 5.69 -39.75 15.58
C MET A 1 5.78 -38.25 15.63
N ASP A 2 6.98 -37.72 15.44
CA ASP A 2 7.25 -36.29 15.62
C ASP A 2 6.69 -35.58 14.39
N GLY A 3 5.45 -35.11 14.52
CA GLY A 3 4.74 -34.41 13.47
C GLY A 3 5.39 -33.06 13.22
N GLN A 4 6.08 -32.93 12.10
CA GLN A 4 6.66 -31.67 11.64
C GLN A 4 5.54 -30.72 11.23
N ILE A 5 5.60 -29.48 11.72
CA ILE A 5 4.60 -28.44 11.43
C ILE A 5 5.25 -27.29 10.69
N PHE A 6 4.63 -26.91 9.58
CA PHE A 6 4.99 -25.74 8.81
C PHE A 6 4.09 -24.58 9.18
N ILE A 7 4.70 -23.44 9.51
CA ILE A 7 4.00 -22.21 9.85
C ILE A 7 4.44 -21.12 8.89
N ARG A 8 3.46 -20.48 8.25
CA ARG A 8 3.67 -19.31 7.42
C ARG A 8 2.83 -18.15 7.91
N LEU A 9 3.46 -17.08 8.37
CA LEU A 9 2.74 -15.87 8.76
C LEU A 9 2.10 -15.20 7.55
N ARG A 10 0.92 -14.63 7.78
CA ARG A 10 0.26 -13.72 6.86
C ARG A 10 0.92 -12.35 6.99
N HIS A 11 1.08 -11.67 5.87
CA HIS A 11 1.69 -10.35 5.81
C HIS A 11 0.91 -9.31 6.64
N ARG A 12 -0.42 -9.31 6.53
CA ARG A 12 -1.29 -8.33 7.17
C ARG A 12 -2.65 -8.92 7.53
N ILE A 13 -3.16 -8.57 8.70
CA ILE A 13 -4.52 -8.87 9.16
C ILE A 13 -5.21 -7.62 9.72
N LYS A 14 -6.54 -7.60 9.69
CA LYS A 14 -7.36 -6.52 10.25
C LYS A 14 -8.22 -7.07 11.38
N THR A 15 -8.26 -6.37 12.50
CA THR A 15 -8.99 -6.80 13.71
C THR A 15 -9.61 -5.60 14.42
N GLY A 16 -10.65 -5.84 15.22
CA GLY A 16 -11.25 -4.82 16.07
C GLY A 16 -10.51 -4.65 17.40
N ILE A 17 -10.87 -3.59 18.13
CA ILE A 17 -10.40 -3.37 19.50
C ILE A 17 -10.97 -4.47 20.41
N ASP A 18 -10.18 -4.94 21.38
CA ASP A 18 -10.57 -5.93 22.40
C ASP A 18 -10.83 -7.34 21.85
N GLN A 19 -10.27 -7.66 20.67
CA GLN A 19 -10.36 -8.99 20.08
C GLN A 19 -9.15 -9.86 20.44
N LEU A 20 -9.41 -11.16 20.60
CA LEU A 20 -8.39 -12.18 20.76
C LEU A 20 -8.01 -12.72 19.38
N ILE A 21 -6.71 -12.73 19.09
CA ILE A 21 -6.16 -13.21 17.82
C ILE A 21 -5.69 -14.65 18.01
N TYR A 22 -6.20 -15.53 17.17
CA TYR A 22 -5.81 -16.94 17.13
C TYR A 22 -4.69 -17.18 16.11
N LEU A 23 -4.01 -18.31 16.24
CA LEU A 23 -2.90 -18.64 15.34
C LEU A 23 -3.37 -18.78 13.88
N GLU A 24 -4.57 -19.30 13.64
CA GLU A 24 -5.15 -19.41 12.30
C GLU A 24 -5.42 -18.05 11.62
N ASP A 25 -5.66 -17.01 12.43
CA ASP A 25 -5.89 -15.66 11.93
C ASP A 25 -4.60 -15.07 11.35
N ILE A 26 -3.48 -15.27 12.03
CA ILE A 26 -2.17 -14.68 11.67
C ILE A 26 -1.27 -15.61 10.84
N ALA A 27 -1.54 -16.91 10.81
CA ALA A 27 -0.66 -17.88 10.18
C ALA A 27 -1.43 -18.97 9.42
N GLN A 28 -0.85 -19.42 8.31
CA GLN A 28 -1.18 -20.69 7.69
C GLN A 28 -0.37 -21.80 8.34
N ILE A 29 -1.03 -22.86 8.75
CA ILE A 29 -0.43 -24.00 9.46
C ILE A 29 -0.69 -25.26 8.64
N THR A 30 0.35 -26.05 8.37
CA THR A 30 0.26 -27.32 7.66
C THR A 30 1.09 -28.38 8.38
N GLY A 31 0.59 -29.60 8.50
CA GLY A 31 1.28 -30.70 9.19
C GLY A 31 0.31 -31.79 9.60
N ASP A 32 0.58 -32.43 10.73
CA ASP A 32 -0.32 -33.43 11.32
C ASP A 32 -1.71 -32.83 11.64
N GLU A 33 -2.78 -33.49 11.18
CA GLU A 33 -4.14 -32.94 11.19
C GLU A 33 -4.66 -32.69 12.61
N PHE A 34 -4.33 -33.56 13.55
CA PHE A 34 -4.69 -33.39 14.96
C PHE A 34 -3.96 -32.21 15.58
N ALA A 35 -2.67 -32.07 15.28
CA ALA A 35 -1.86 -30.95 15.76
C ALA A 35 -2.32 -29.61 15.17
N VAL A 36 -2.62 -29.57 13.87
CA VAL A 36 -3.10 -28.37 13.16
C VAL A 36 -4.42 -27.88 13.77
N GLN A 37 -5.40 -28.76 13.99
CA GLN A 37 -6.70 -28.35 14.55
C GLN A 37 -6.58 -27.71 15.94
N LYS A 38 -5.67 -28.24 16.78
CA LYS A 38 -5.47 -27.73 18.13
C LYS A 38 -4.64 -26.45 18.17
N LEU A 39 -3.63 -26.33 17.30
CA LEU A 39 -2.81 -25.12 17.19
C LEU A 39 -3.57 -23.96 16.56
N SER A 40 -4.44 -24.23 15.59
CA SER A 40 -5.24 -23.20 14.90
C SER A 40 -6.03 -22.34 15.89
N LYS A 41 -6.63 -22.97 16.91
CA LYS A 41 -7.43 -22.30 17.96
C LYS A 41 -6.62 -21.78 19.15
N MET A 42 -5.29 -21.76 19.04
CA MET A 42 -4.45 -21.26 20.13
C MET A 42 -4.45 -19.73 20.12
N PRO A 43 -4.77 -19.06 21.24
CA PRO A 43 -4.68 -17.61 21.32
C PRO A 43 -3.21 -17.18 21.34
N VAL A 44 -2.86 -16.24 20.45
CA VAL A 44 -1.49 -15.72 20.33
C VAL A 44 -1.36 -14.34 20.96
N TYR A 45 -2.35 -13.48 20.73
CA TYR A 45 -2.29 -12.10 21.18
C TYR A 45 -3.68 -11.54 21.48
N HIS A 46 -3.77 -10.67 22.48
CA HIS A 46 -5.01 -9.96 22.83
C HIS A 46 -4.85 -8.49 22.54
N VAL A 47 -5.66 -7.97 21.63
CA VAL A 47 -5.62 -6.56 21.20
C VAL A 47 -6.24 -5.69 22.29
N SER A 48 -5.40 -4.96 23.01
CA SER A 48 -5.83 -4.07 24.07
C SER A 48 -6.09 -2.64 23.55
N LYS A 49 -6.81 -1.84 24.33
CA LYS A 49 -6.98 -0.39 24.06
C LYS A 49 -5.68 0.43 24.17
N LYS A 50 -4.62 -0.15 24.74
CA LYS A 50 -3.29 0.49 24.79
C LYS A 50 -2.55 0.32 23.48
N ASP A 51 -2.90 -0.71 22.72
CA ASP A 51 -2.36 -0.92 21.40
C ASP A 51 -2.90 0.18 20.48
N ARG A 52 -2.01 0.73 19.67
CA ARG A 52 -2.32 1.89 18.82
C ARG A 52 -3.10 1.42 17.61
N HIS A 53 -2.72 1.87 16.42
CA HIS A 53 -3.37 1.49 15.17
C HIS A 53 -2.77 0.21 14.58
N ILE A 54 -1.54 -0.13 14.97
CA ILE A 54 -0.79 -1.26 14.42
C ILE A 54 -0.04 -1.99 15.54
N VAL A 55 -0.01 -3.32 15.48
CA VAL A 55 0.84 -4.19 16.28
C VAL A 55 1.60 -5.12 15.33
N VAL A 56 2.89 -5.33 15.57
CA VAL A 56 3.71 -6.29 14.81
C VAL A 56 3.92 -7.53 15.67
N LEU A 57 3.56 -8.70 15.14
CA LEU A 57 3.80 -9.99 15.78
C LEU A 57 4.93 -10.72 15.06
N ASP A 58 5.99 -11.01 15.81
CA ASP A 58 7.16 -11.74 15.33
C ASP A 58 6.95 -13.26 15.39
N ILE A 59 7.50 -13.98 14.41
CA ILE A 59 7.45 -15.44 14.34
C ILE A 59 8.08 -16.10 15.57
N MET A 60 9.11 -15.51 16.17
CA MET A 60 9.72 -15.99 17.40
C MET A 60 8.75 -15.90 18.58
N HIS A 61 7.89 -14.88 18.64
CA HIS A 61 6.84 -14.81 19.63
C HIS A 61 5.86 -15.97 19.47
N VAL A 62 5.44 -16.24 18.23
CA VAL A 62 4.55 -17.36 17.89
C VAL A 62 5.17 -18.70 18.27
N VAL A 63 6.41 -18.95 17.86
CA VAL A 63 7.15 -20.19 18.16
C VAL A 63 7.32 -20.38 19.67
N LYS A 64 7.67 -19.32 20.43
CA LYS A 64 7.74 -19.35 21.89
C LYS A 64 6.38 -19.74 22.51
N THR A 65 5.28 -19.17 22.02
CA THR A 65 3.92 -19.47 22.52
C THR A 65 3.49 -20.91 22.21
N ILE A 66 3.82 -21.42 21.03
CA ILE A 66 3.55 -22.82 20.68
C ILE A 66 4.38 -23.77 21.55
N LYS A 67 5.70 -23.55 21.67
CA LYS A 67 6.58 -24.42 22.47
C LYS A 67 6.26 -24.43 23.96
N LYS A 68 5.66 -23.38 24.51
CA LYS A 68 5.14 -23.39 25.90
C LYS A 68 4.01 -24.42 26.08
N THR A 69 3.19 -24.61 25.06
CA THR A 69 2.05 -25.53 25.09
C THR A 69 2.47 -26.94 24.65
N TRP A 70 3.35 -27.03 23.65
CA TRP A 70 3.87 -28.27 23.07
C TRP A 70 5.39 -28.20 22.85
N PRO A 71 6.19 -28.63 23.84
CA PRO A 71 7.66 -28.55 23.77
C PRO A 71 8.28 -29.45 22.69
N ASP A 72 7.67 -30.62 22.45
CA ASP A 72 8.24 -31.70 21.63
C ASP A 72 7.93 -31.56 20.13
N ILE A 73 7.24 -30.50 19.72
CA ILE A 73 6.82 -30.32 18.34
C ILE A 73 7.91 -29.66 17.50
N ASP A 74 8.19 -30.23 16.33
CA ASP A 74 9.14 -29.65 15.38
C ASP A 74 8.44 -28.61 14.51
N ILE A 75 8.90 -27.36 14.59
CA ILE A 75 8.28 -26.21 13.93
C ILE A 75 9.24 -25.70 12.86
N GLN A 76 8.78 -25.68 11.63
CA GLN A 76 9.47 -25.06 10.50
C GLN A 76 8.72 -23.84 10.02
N THR A 77 9.42 -22.72 9.96
CA THR A 77 8.84 -21.43 9.55
C THR A 77 9.10 -21.21 8.07
N VAL A 78 8.07 -20.79 7.33
CA VAL A 78 8.14 -20.54 5.89
C VAL A 78 7.57 -19.16 5.59
N GLY A 79 8.25 -18.37 4.75
CA GLY A 79 7.77 -17.04 4.35
C GLY A 79 8.22 -15.94 5.31
N GLY A 80 7.36 -14.93 5.51
CA GLY A 80 7.68 -13.76 6.33
C GLY A 80 7.85 -14.09 7.82
N SER A 81 8.76 -13.37 8.48
CA SER A 81 9.03 -13.48 9.92
C SER A 81 8.07 -12.66 10.77
N GLU A 82 7.25 -11.80 10.18
CA GLU A 82 6.42 -10.84 10.88
C GLU A 82 5.01 -10.81 10.30
N ALA A 83 4.02 -10.56 11.17
CA ALA A 83 2.63 -10.31 10.79
C ALA A 83 2.21 -8.93 11.31
N ILE A 84 1.72 -8.08 10.41
CA ILE A 84 1.20 -6.76 10.76
C ILE A 84 -0.29 -6.87 11.10
N VAL A 85 -0.63 -6.53 12.34
CA VAL A 85 -2.01 -6.49 12.84
C VAL A 85 -2.50 -5.05 12.83
N GLU A 86 -3.41 -4.72 11.92
CA GLU A 86 -4.04 -3.41 11.81
C GLU A 86 -5.35 -3.39 12.60
N ILE A 87 -5.46 -2.44 13.54
CA ILE A 87 -6.61 -2.31 14.43
C ILE A 87 -7.58 -1.30 13.80
N ASP A 88 -8.75 -1.78 13.38
CA ASP A 88 -9.78 -0.93 12.78
C ASP A 88 -10.42 -0.04 13.85
N THR A 89 -9.98 1.22 13.91
CA THR A 89 -10.54 2.23 14.82
C THR A 89 -11.76 2.96 14.22
N GLY A 90 -12.34 2.43 13.13
CA GLY A 90 -13.45 3.04 12.41
C GLY A 90 -13.01 4.11 11.42
N LYS A 91 -13.75 4.22 10.32
CA LYS A 91 -13.49 5.23 9.27
C LYS A 91 -13.76 6.63 9.79
N ARG A 92 -12.74 7.50 9.81
CA ARG A 92 -12.95 8.95 9.97
C ARG A 92 -13.73 9.47 8.77
N GLN A 93 -14.89 10.07 9.02
CA GLN A 93 -15.62 10.78 7.98
C GLN A 93 -14.86 12.05 7.62
N LEU A 94 -14.32 12.11 6.41
CA LEU A 94 -13.71 13.31 5.88
C LEU A 94 -14.81 14.36 5.65
N SER A 95 -14.58 15.59 6.12
CA SER A 95 -15.50 16.69 5.85
C SER A 95 -15.57 16.95 4.34
N PRO A 96 -16.76 16.93 3.71
CA PRO A 96 -16.90 17.24 2.29
C PRO A 96 -16.34 18.62 1.92
N VAL A 97 -16.43 19.58 2.85
CA VAL A 97 -15.90 20.94 2.66
C VAL A 97 -14.38 20.93 2.57
N LEU A 98 -13.70 20.22 3.47
CA LEU A 98 -12.24 20.07 3.42
C LEU A 98 -11.81 19.34 2.15
N PHE A 99 -12.56 18.32 1.73
CA PHE A 99 -12.30 17.60 0.49
C PHE A 99 -12.35 18.53 -0.73
N VAL A 100 -13.43 19.32 -0.88
CA VAL A 100 -13.58 20.26 -1.99
C VAL A 100 -12.48 21.33 -1.97
N PHE A 101 -12.13 21.84 -0.78
CA PHE A 101 -11.06 22.83 -0.65
C PHE A 101 -9.71 22.28 -1.10
N VAL A 102 -9.31 21.11 -0.60
CA VAL A 102 -8.04 20.46 -1.00
C VAL A 102 -8.05 20.13 -2.48
N TRP A 103 -9.18 19.65 -3.02
CA TRP A 103 -9.32 19.36 -4.44
C TRP A 103 -9.11 20.60 -5.31
N LEU A 104 -9.71 21.74 -4.95
CA LEU A 104 -9.53 23.00 -5.69
C LEU A 104 -8.07 23.48 -5.61
N LEU A 105 -7.47 23.41 -4.42
CA LEU A 105 -6.07 23.79 -4.23
C LEU A 105 -5.12 22.95 -5.10
N LEU A 106 -5.32 21.63 -5.15
CA LEU A 106 -4.55 20.75 -6.02
C LEU A 106 -4.82 21.01 -7.51
N PHE A 107 -6.07 21.28 -7.89
CA PHE A 107 -6.43 21.61 -9.26
C PHE A 107 -5.73 22.88 -9.75
N VAL A 108 -5.79 23.96 -8.97
CA VAL A 108 -5.12 25.22 -9.30
C VAL A 108 -3.61 25.06 -9.30
N GLY A 109 -3.04 24.33 -8.33
CA GLY A 109 -1.61 24.04 -8.28
C GLY A 109 -1.12 23.28 -9.51
N ALA A 110 -1.84 22.24 -9.94
CA ALA A 110 -1.52 21.48 -11.14
C ALA A 110 -1.66 22.34 -12.41
N ALA A 111 -2.72 23.15 -12.52
CA ALA A 111 -2.90 24.05 -13.66
C ALA A 111 -1.76 25.09 -13.76
N LEU A 112 -1.34 25.68 -12.65
CA LEU A 112 -0.20 26.61 -12.61
C LEU A 112 1.11 25.92 -12.98
N ALA A 113 1.35 24.70 -12.49
CA ALA A 113 2.55 23.93 -12.85
C ALA A 113 2.59 23.63 -14.35
N ILE A 114 1.46 23.21 -14.94
CA ILE A 114 1.35 22.95 -16.38
C ILE A 114 1.59 24.23 -17.18
N MET A 115 0.98 25.36 -16.79
CA MET A 115 1.17 26.64 -17.47
C MET A 115 2.62 27.12 -17.41
N ASN A 116 3.27 27.03 -16.24
CA ASN A 116 4.68 27.36 -16.10
C ASN A 116 5.56 26.47 -16.97
N PHE A 117 5.28 25.16 -17.02
CA PHE A 117 6.02 24.25 -17.89
C PHE A 117 5.85 24.62 -19.38
N HIS A 118 4.62 24.95 -19.81
CA HIS A 118 4.35 25.36 -21.20
C HIS A 118 5.06 26.67 -21.56
N GLU A 119 5.18 27.59 -20.60
CA GLU A 119 5.90 28.84 -20.79
C GLU A 119 7.41 28.61 -20.83
N ASP A 120 7.96 27.83 -19.90
CA ASP A 120 9.40 27.53 -19.80
C ASP A 120 9.92 26.82 -21.06
N VAL A 121 9.19 25.82 -21.56
CA VAL A 121 9.53 25.16 -22.83
C VAL A 121 9.03 25.92 -24.06
N SER A 122 8.41 27.09 -23.86
CA SER A 122 7.88 27.96 -24.92
C SER A 122 6.98 27.22 -25.93
N MET A 123 6.05 26.40 -25.44
CA MET A 123 5.15 25.56 -26.26
C MET A 123 4.43 26.36 -27.34
N ARG A 124 4.07 27.61 -27.05
CA ARG A 124 3.44 28.50 -28.05
C ARG A 124 4.36 28.71 -29.26
N LEU A 125 5.63 29.05 -29.04
CA LEU A 125 6.59 29.25 -30.13
C LEU A 125 6.86 27.96 -30.89
N VAL A 126 6.98 26.83 -30.18
CA VAL A 126 7.12 25.50 -30.81
C VAL A 126 5.96 25.21 -31.75
N HIS A 127 4.73 25.43 -31.30
CA HIS A 127 3.54 25.22 -32.13
C HIS A 127 3.50 26.14 -33.37
N ILE A 128 3.86 27.42 -33.24
CA ILE A 128 3.93 28.36 -34.37
C ILE A 128 4.97 27.89 -35.39
N ARG A 129 6.18 27.53 -34.92
CA ARG A 129 7.27 27.06 -35.79
C ARG A 129 6.94 25.74 -36.48
N LEU A 130 6.32 24.80 -35.78
CA LEU A 130 5.91 23.53 -36.37
C LEU A 130 4.83 23.74 -37.43
N TYR A 131 3.85 24.61 -37.16
CA TYR A 131 2.82 24.95 -38.13
C TYR A 131 3.40 25.65 -39.36
N GLU A 132 4.33 26.58 -39.17
CA GLU A 132 5.07 27.25 -40.24
C GLU A 132 5.87 26.27 -41.09
N MET A 133 6.56 25.31 -40.48
CA MET A 133 7.33 24.29 -41.19
C MET A 133 6.45 23.39 -42.08
N ILE A 134 5.24 23.06 -41.62
CA ILE A 134 4.31 22.17 -42.35
C ILE A 134 3.56 22.94 -43.45
N THR A 135 3.14 24.17 -43.17
CA THR A 135 2.20 24.92 -44.03
C THR A 135 2.85 26.05 -44.84
N GLY A 136 4.08 26.44 -44.50
CA GLY A 136 4.78 27.60 -45.03
C GLY A 136 4.20 28.95 -44.57
N LYS A 137 3.23 28.96 -43.65
CA LYS A 137 2.55 30.17 -43.18
C LYS A 137 2.79 30.37 -41.69
N THR A 138 3.18 31.58 -41.31
CA THR A 138 3.25 32.00 -39.91
C THR A 138 1.88 32.49 -39.46
N VAL A 139 1.32 31.88 -38.43
CA VAL A 139 0.07 32.30 -37.79
C VAL A 139 0.27 32.43 -36.30
N GLU A 140 -0.35 33.44 -35.67
CA GLU A 140 -0.18 33.71 -34.24
C GLU A 140 -0.80 32.61 -33.35
N HIS A 141 -1.89 32.00 -33.82
CA HIS A 141 -2.62 30.94 -33.12
C HIS A 141 -2.88 29.75 -34.05
N PRO A 142 -1.97 28.75 -34.09
CA PRO A 142 -2.11 27.58 -34.96
C PRO A 142 -3.14 26.58 -34.39
N TYR A 143 -4.44 26.92 -34.44
CA TYR A 143 -5.51 26.11 -33.86
C TYR A 143 -5.59 24.68 -34.41
N LEU A 144 -5.24 24.48 -35.69
CA LEU A 144 -5.18 23.16 -36.32
C LEU A 144 -4.22 22.19 -35.63
N LEU A 145 -3.19 22.70 -34.95
CA LEU A 145 -2.25 21.90 -34.17
C LEU A 145 -2.67 21.85 -32.69
N GLN A 146 -3.12 22.98 -32.14
CA GLN A 146 -3.45 23.11 -30.71
C GLN A 146 -4.67 22.27 -30.29
N ILE A 147 -5.69 22.16 -31.15
CA ILE A 147 -6.90 21.39 -30.85
C ILE A 147 -6.58 19.88 -30.73
N PRO A 148 -5.95 19.23 -31.75
CA PRO A 148 -5.53 17.83 -31.61
C PRO A 148 -4.55 17.60 -30.46
N TYR A 149 -3.61 18.53 -30.23
CA TYR A 149 -2.69 18.48 -29.09
C TYR A 149 -3.43 18.41 -27.75
N SER A 150 -4.43 19.28 -27.56
CA SER A 150 -5.21 19.34 -26.31
C SER A 150 -5.99 18.05 -26.07
N PHE A 151 -6.63 17.49 -27.13
CA PHE A 151 -7.28 16.18 -27.04
C PHE A 151 -6.30 15.05 -26.79
N GLY A 152 -5.15 15.06 -27.47
CA GLY A 152 -4.09 14.07 -27.32
C GLY A 152 -3.51 14.04 -25.90
N LEU A 153 -3.29 15.20 -25.29
CA LEU A 153 -2.90 15.28 -23.88
C LEU A 153 -3.96 14.70 -22.95
N GLY A 154 -5.21 15.13 -23.09
CA GLY A 154 -6.30 14.63 -22.24
C GLY A 154 -6.49 13.12 -22.35
N PHE A 155 -6.49 12.60 -23.58
CA PHE A 155 -6.60 11.18 -23.86
C PHE A 155 -5.38 10.40 -23.38
N GLY A 156 -4.17 10.94 -23.55
CA GLY A 156 -2.93 10.38 -23.04
C GLY A 156 -2.96 10.23 -21.52
N MET A 157 -3.44 11.25 -20.80
CA MET A 157 -3.59 11.19 -19.33
C MET A 157 -4.62 10.14 -18.89
N ILE A 158 -5.73 10.01 -19.62
CA ILE A 158 -6.75 8.98 -19.38
C ILE A 158 -6.16 7.57 -19.54
N LEU A 159 -5.43 7.33 -20.63
CA LEU A 159 -4.77 6.05 -20.88
C LEU A 159 -3.68 5.76 -19.84
N PHE A 160 -2.87 6.77 -19.49
CA PHE A 160 -1.77 6.64 -18.52
C PHE A 160 -2.25 6.18 -17.15
N PHE A 161 -3.37 6.75 -16.66
CA PHE A 161 -3.93 6.34 -15.38
C PHE A 161 -4.79 5.06 -15.47
N ASN A 162 -5.00 4.51 -16.67
CA ASN A 162 -5.77 3.28 -16.92
C ASN A 162 -7.12 3.21 -16.16
N HIS A 163 -7.73 4.38 -15.89
CA HIS A 163 -8.93 4.47 -15.07
C HIS A 163 -9.88 5.53 -15.62
N VAL A 164 -11.01 5.07 -16.17
CA VAL A 164 -12.08 5.94 -16.68
C VAL A 164 -13.36 5.65 -15.93
N PHE A 165 -13.85 6.62 -15.15
CA PHE A 165 -15.16 6.57 -14.47
C PHE A 165 -15.47 5.23 -13.75
N LYS A 166 -14.46 4.56 -13.16
CA LYS A 166 -14.51 3.27 -12.44
C LYS A 166 -14.27 1.99 -13.28
N LYS A 167 -13.94 2.07 -14.56
CA LYS A 167 -13.55 0.92 -15.38
C LYS A 167 -12.07 0.98 -15.76
N ARG A 168 -11.39 -0.15 -15.60
CA ARG A 168 -10.04 -0.37 -16.14
C ARG A 168 -10.14 -0.58 -17.64
N LEU A 169 -9.23 0.01 -18.40
CA LEU A 169 -9.14 -0.19 -19.85
C LEU A 169 -8.32 -1.44 -20.16
N ASN A 170 -7.25 -1.68 -19.38
CA ASN A 170 -6.36 -2.85 -19.45
C ASN A 170 -6.17 -3.52 -18.08
N GLU A 171 -5.66 -4.76 -18.07
CA GLU A 171 -5.37 -5.53 -16.84
C GLU A 171 -4.07 -5.10 -16.14
N GLU A 172 -3.18 -4.40 -16.85
CA GLU A 172 -1.92 -3.90 -16.30
C GLU A 172 -2.15 -2.80 -15.24
N PRO A 173 -1.38 -2.81 -14.13
CA PRO A 173 -1.51 -1.80 -13.09
C PRO A 173 -1.04 -0.44 -13.60
N SER A 174 -1.76 0.63 -13.24
CA SER A 174 -1.34 1.99 -13.58
C SER A 174 -0.05 2.36 -12.83
N PRO A 175 0.76 3.31 -13.34
CA PRO A 175 1.96 3.78 -12.64
C PRO A 175 1.69 4.26 -11.21
N LEU A 176 0.54 4.90 -10.97
CA LEU A 176 0.12 5.32 -9.63
C LEU A 176 -0.18 4.11 -8.73
N GLU A 177 -0.83 3.07 -9.24
CA GLU A 177 -1.09 1.84 -8.47
C GLU A 177 0.21 1.14 -8.09
N VAL A 178 1.19 1.10 -9.00
CA VAL A 178 2.53 0.54 -8.73
C VAL A 178 3.24 1.36 -7.67
N GLU A 179 3.22 2.69 -7.76
CA GLU A 179 3.87 3.55 -6.78
C GLU A 179 3.19 3.47 -5.41
N MET A 180 1.86 3.37 -5.39
CA MET A 180 1.11 3.17 -4.14
C MET A 180 1.39 1.81 -3.51
N PHE A 181 1.57 0.78 -4.32
CA PHE A 181 1.99 -0.53 -3.84
C PHE A 181 3.40 -0.48 -3.22
N LYS A 182 4.36 0.19 -3.86
CA LYS A 182 5.70 0.40 -3.30
C LYS A 182 5.67 1.18 -2.00
N TYR A 183 4.94 2.30 -1.98
CA TYR A 183 4.74 3.10 -0.79
C TYR A 183 4.17 2.27 0.37
N GLN A 184 3.19 1.40 0.10
CA GLN A 184 2.64 0.50 1.09
C GLN A 184 3.69 -0.51 1.60
N LEU A 185 4.50 -1.09 0.71
CA LEU A 185 5.59 -1.99 1.11
C LEU A 185 6.62 -1.28 1.99
N ASP A 186 7.00 -0.05 1.65
CA ASP A 186 7.96 0.74 2.42
C ASP A 186 7.41 1.08 3.80
N LEU A 187 6.12 1.42 3.90
CA LEU A 187 5.43 1.61 5.18
C LEU A 187 5.40 0.32 6.01
N ASP A 188 5.08 -0.80 5.39
CA ASP A 188 5.00 -2.09 6.05
C ASP A 188 6.37 -2.48 6.63
N HIS A 189 7.42 -2.30 5.83
CA HIS A 189 8.80 -2.54 6.24
C HIS A 189 9.25 -1.61 7.37
N TYR A 190 8.93 -0.32 7.28
CA TYR A 190 9.22 0.64 8.35
C TYR A 190 8.54 0.26 9.67
N VAL A 191 7.25 -0.08 9.61
CA VAL A 191 6.46 -0.46 10.78
C VAL A 191 6.98 -1.76 11.38
N ALA A 192 7.31 -2.75 10.55
CA ALA A 192 7.93 -3.99 10.98
C ALA A 192 9.21 -3.72 11.80
N LEU A 193 10.14 -2.91 11.29
CA LEU A 193 11.39 -2.60 11.99
C LEU A 193 11.20 -1.81 13.28
N ASN A 194 10.28 -0.83 13.30
CA ASN A 194 10.16 0.12 14.40
C ASN A 194 9.18 -0.31 15.51
N GLU A 195 8.14 -1.07 15.19
CA GLU A 195 7.15 -1.54 16.16
C GLU A 195 7.44 -2.97 16.65
N ASN A 196 8.34 -3.70 15.99
CA ASN A 196 8.80 -5.00 16.48
C ASN A 196 9.74 -4.81 17.70
N LYS A 197 9.18 -5.07 18.88
CA LYS A 197 9.88 -4.99 20.17
C LYS A 197 11.04 -5.98 20.31
N GLU A 198 11.08 -7.05 19.52
CA GLU A 198 12.16 -8.04 19.57
C GLU A 198 13.38 -7.58 18.73
N THR A 199 13.20 -6.66 17.77
CA THR A 199 14.27 -6.14 16.90
C THR A 199 15.10 -5.05 17.60
N LEU A 200 14.49 -4.26 18.48
CA LEU A 200 15.15 -3.21 19.24
C LEU A 200 15.55 -3.72 20.63
N LYS A 201 16.83 -4.04 20.80
CA LYS A 201 17.41 -4.38 22.11
C LYS A 201 18.30 -3.25 22.60
N ASP A 202 17.81 -2.47 23.56
CA ASP A 202 18.68 -1.55 24.30
C ASP A 202 19.54 -2.36 25.28
N ILE A 203 20.86 -2.26 25.15
CA ILE A 203 21.82 -3.00 25.99
C ILE A 203 21.95 -2.33 27.37
N HIS A 204 21.47 -1.09 27.52
CA HIS A 204 21.56 -0.31 28.76
C HIS A 204 20.33 -0.39 29.67
N ASP A 205 19.24 -1.02 29.23
CA ASP A 205 18.04 -1.25 30.04
C ASP A 205 18.21 -2.58 30.82
N ARG A 206 18.90 -2.50 31.96
CA ARG A 206 19.14 -3.62 32.90
C ARG A 206 18.51 -3.36 34.25
#